data_AF-A0A061DE46-F1
#
_entry.id   AF-A0A061DE46-F1
#
_cell.length_a   1.000
_cell.length_b   1.000
_cell.length_c   1.000
_cell.angle_alpha   90.00
_cell.angle_beta   90.00
_cell.angle_gamma   90.00
#
_symmetry.space_group_name_H-M   'P 1'
#
loop_
_entity.id
_entity.type
_entity.pdbx_description
1 polymer ?
#
loop_
_entity_poly.entity_id
_entity_poly.type
_entity_poly.pdbx_seq_one_letter_code
_entity_poly.pdbx_strand_id
1 'polypeptide(L)'
;MVFGSPYSDQYPKGVWDGLKRSRRGKDIFGPLTSALNATRIYNHVLKHSKGYWLFSIAGGCLSCYALGTACDAFWRHVNKGRLYIDLPYKSPESDD
;
A
#
# COMPACT_ATOMS: atom_id res chain seq x y z
N MET A 1 -32.22 -0.46 -21.10
CA MET A 1 -30.75 -0.38 -20.98
C MET A 1 -30.41 0.28 -19.66
N VAL A 2 -29.83 -0.46 -18.71
CA VAL A 2 -29.28 0.15 -17.49
C VAL A 2 -27.84 0.54 -17.81
N PHE A 3 -27.65 1.80 -18.22
CA PHE A 3 -26.33 2.32 -18.55
C PHE A 3 -25.54 2.52 -17.24
N GLY A 4 -24.42 1.83 -17.09
CA GLY A 4 -23.48 2.07 -15.98
C GLY A 4 -23.37 0.98 -14.91
N SER A 5 -24.07 -0.16 -15.01
CA SER A 5 -23.79 -1.29 -14.12
C SER A 5 -22.71 -2.20 -14.73
N PRO A 6 -21.58 -2.46 -14.03
CA PRO A 6 -20.49 -3.29 -14.55
C PRO A 6 -20.81 -4.80 -14.56
N TYR A 7 -22.01 -5.19 -14.10
CA TYR A 7 -22.50 -6.56 -14.01
C TYR A 7 -23.76 -6.82 -14.84
N SER A 8 -24.15 -5.90 -15.72
CA SER A 8 -25.27 -6.12 -16.62
C SER A 8 -24.85 -6.97 -17.81
N ASP A 9 -25.56 -8.07 -18.06
CA ASP A 9 -25.34 -8.92 -19.23
C ASP A 9 -25.96 -8.35 -20.53
N GLN A 10 -26.64 -7.20 -20.44
CA GLN A 10 -27.40 -6.60 -21.55
C GLN A 10 -26.56 -5.67 -22.45
N TYR A 11 -25.22 -5.78 -22.45
CA TYR A 11 -24.38 -4.93 -23.30
C TYR A 11 -24.24 -5.47 -24.73
N PRO A 12 -24.18 -4.58 -25.74
CA PRO A 12 -23.92 -4.96 -27.14
C PRO A 12 -22.60 -5.72 -27.32
N LYS A 13 -22.55 -6.66 -28.28
CA LYS A 13 -21.36 -7.51 -28.55
C LYS A 13 -20.06 -6.72 -28.72
N GLY A 14 -20.11 -5.54 -29.38
CA GLY A 14 -18.93 -4.69 -29.57
C GLY A 14 -18.29 -4.18 -28.27
N VAL A 15 -19.07 -4.03 -27.19
CA VAL A 15 -18.54 -3.65 -25.87
C VAL A 15 -17.73 -4.81 -25.27
N TRP A 16 -18.22 -6.04 -25.41
CA TRP A 16 -17.53 -7.24 -24.95
C TRP A 16 -16.26 -7.53 -25.74
N ASP A 17 -16.29 -7.34 -27.06
CA ASP A 17 -15.10 -7.50 -27.92
C ASP A 17 -14.04 -6.43 -27.61
N GLY A 18 -14.47 -5.19 -27.31
CA GLY A 18 -13.60 -4.13 -26.79
C GLY A 18 -13.01 -4.46 -25.42
N LEU A 19 -13.80 -5.02 -24.50
CA LEU A 19 -13.32 -5.47 -23.18
C LEU A 19 -12.32 -6.61 -23.29
N LYS A 20 -12.53 -7.58 -24.19
CA LYS A 20 -11.58 -8.68 -24.44
C LYS A 20 -10.24 -8.19 -24.98
N ARG A 21 -10.26 -7.10 -25.75
CA ARG A 21 -9.06 -6.43 -26.28
C ARG A 21 -8.37 -5.52 -25.25
N SER A 22 -9.05 -5.20 -24.14
CA SER A 22 -8.51 -4.39 -23.05
C SER A 22 -7.36 -5.08 -22.33
N ARG A 23 -6.41 -4.29 -21.81
CA ARG A 23 -5.31 -4.75 -20.94
C ARG A 23 -5.75 -4.94 -19.48
N ARG A 24 -7.04 -4.73 -19.17
CA ARG A 24 -7.59 -4.90 -17.83
C ARG A 24 -7.29 -6.31 -17.29
N GLY A 25 -6.43 -6.40 -16.29
CA GLY A 25 -5.99 -7.67 -15.68
C GLY A 25 -4.71 -8.30 -16.26
N LYS A 26 -4.05 -7.68 -17.25
CA LYS A 26 -2.75 -8.12 -17.80
C LYS A 26 -1.55 -7.36 -17.25
N ASP A 27 -1.77 -6.54 -16.22
CA ASP A 27 -0.70 -5.80 -15.57
C ASP A 27 0.03 -6.70 -14.57
N ILE A 28 1.32 -6.43 -14.34
CA ILE A 28 2.14 -7.16 -13.36
C ILE A 28 1.55 -7.06 -11.95
N PHE A 29 0.82 -5.96 -11.68
CA PHE A 29 0.06 -5.75 -10.45
C PHE A 29 -1.40 -6.26 -10.52
N GLY A 30 -1.77 -6.98 -11.58
CA GLY A 30 -3.10 -7.56 -11.78
C GLY A 30 -3.57 -8.46 -10.62
N PRO A 31 -2.73 -9.38 -10.11
CA PRO A 31 -3.08 -10.20 -8.96
C PRO A 31 -3.30 -9.38 -7.68
N LEU A 32 -2.46 -8.37 -7.45
CA LEU A 32 -2.58 -7.46 -6.30
C LEU A 32 -3.86 -6.64 -6.36
N THR A 33 -4.12 -6.02 -7.51
CA THR A 33 -5.32 -5.18 -7.71
C THR A 33 -6.60 -6.01 -7.70
N SER A 34 -6.56 -7.25 -8.19
CA SER A 34 -7.67 -8.20 -8.06
C SER A 34 -7.92 -8.60 -6.61
N ALA A 35 -6.87 -8.89 -5.83
CA ALA A 35 -7.00 -9.20 -4.41
C ALA A 35 -7.54 -8.00 -3.62
N LEU A 36 -7.02 -6.80 -3.85
CA LEU A 36 -7.53 -5.57 -3.24
C LEU A 36 -8.98 -5.31 -3.62
N ASN A 37 -9.38 -5.55 -4.88
CA ASN A 37 -10.79 -5.44 -5.25
C ASN A 37 -11.66 -6.52 -4.58
N ALA A 38 -11.15 -7.74 -4.41
CA ALA A 38 -11.85 -8.82 -3.70
C ALA A 38 -12.10 -8.49 -2.22
N THR A 39 -11.20 -7.76 -1.56
CA THR A 39 -11.41 -7.30 -0.18
C THR A 39 -12.57 -6.29 -0.05
N ARG A 40 -13.09 -5.75 -1.16
CA ARG A 40 -14.20 -4.77 -1.18
C ARG A 40 -13.96 -3.57 -0.24
N ILE A 41 -12.69 -3.20 0.01
CA ILE A 41 -12.31 -2.04 0.84
C ILE A 41 -13.07 -0.79 0.42
N TYR A 42 -13.31 -0.62 -0.88
CA TYR A 42 -14.11 0.49 -1.39
C TYR A 42 -15.51 0.55 -0.75
N ASN A 43 -16.23 -0.57 -0.69
CA ASN A 43 -17.58 -0.62 -0.15
C ASN A 43 -17.60 -0.47 1.37
N HIS A 44 -16.60 -1.01 2.06
CA HIS A 44 -16.56 -1.02 3.53
C HIS A 44 -16.00 0.27 4.12
N VAL A 45 -15.08 0.93 3.40
CA VAL A 45 -14.26 1.99 3.96
C VAL A 45 -14.36 3.28 3.14
N LEU A 46 -14.17 3.21 1.82
CA LEU A 46 -14.05 4.41 0.98
C LEU A 46 -15.40 5.02 0.57
N LYS A 47 -16.51 4.26 0.66
CA LYS A 47 -17.86 4.73 0.30
C LYS A 47 -18.46 5.71 1.32
N HIS A 48 -18.08 5.61 2.59
CA HIS A 48 -18.58 6.46 3.67
C HIS A 48 -17.54 7.52 4.06
N SER A 49 -17.93 8.80 4.12
CA SER A 49 -16.97 9.90 4.36
C SER A 49 -16.17 9.76 5.67
N LYS A 50 -16.81 9.27 6.74
CA LYS A 50 -16.14 9.04 8.04
C LYS A 50 -15.16 7.86 8.00
N GLY A 51 -15.55 6.76 7.33
CA GLY A 51 -14.69 5.57 7.17
C GLY A 51 -13.46 5.89 6.32
N TYR A 52 -13.65 6.67 5.26
CA TYR A 52 -12.59 7.17 4.40
C TYR A 52 -11.56 7.99 5.19
N TRP A 53 -12.03 8.92 6.03
CA TRP A 53 -11.16 9.77 6.85
C TRP A 53 -10.32 8.96 7.84
N LEU A 54 -10.95 8.04 8.58
CA LEU A 54 -10.22 7.16 9.52
C LEU A 54 -9.19 6.29 8.80
N PHE A 55 -9.55 5.72 7.66
CA PHE A 55 -8.63 4.91 6.88
C PHE A 55 -7.47 5.72 6.31
N SER A 56 -7.73 6.95 5.86
CA SER A 56 -6.69 7.83 5.34
C SER A 56 -5.71 8.25 6.44
N ILE A 57 -6.21 8.60 7.63
CA ILE A 57 -5.36 8.96 8.78
C ILE A 57 -4.57 7.74 9.24
N ALA A 58 -5.23 6.60 9.48
CA ALA A 58 -4.57 5.38 9.94
C ALA A 58 -3.54 4.87 8.92
N GLY A 59 -3.89 4.88 7.63
CA GLY A 59 -2.98 4.54 6.53
C GLY A 59 -1.79 5.50 6.45
N GLY A 60 -2.02 6.81 6.64
CA GLY A 60 -0.97 7.81 6.72
C GLY A 60 0.00 7.55 7.88
N CYS A 61 -0.50 7.36 9.09
CA CYS A 61 0.35 7.08 10.25
C CYS A 61 1.15 5.78 10.09
N LEU A 62 0.49 4.70 9.63
CA LEU A 62 1.13 3.40 9.47
C LEU A 62 2.20 3.43 8.36
N SER A 63 1.90 4.07 7.23
CA SER A 63 2.85 4.20 6.13
C SER A 63 4.05 5.07 6.52
N CYS A 64 3.84 6.18 7.21
CA CYS A 64 4.93 7.00 7.75
C CYS A 64 5.83 6.20 8.71
N TYR A 65 5.23 5.43 9.63
CA TYR A 65 6.00 4.60 10.56
C TYR A 65 6.77 3.48 9.84
N ALA A 66 6.13 2.76 8.93
CA ALA A 66 6.76 1.66 8.20
C ALA A 66 7.89 2.15 7.28
N LEU A 67 7.69 3.26 6.56
CA LEU A 67 8.74 3.85 5.73
C LEU A 67 9.86 4.44 6.59
N GLY A 68 9.53 5.10 7.70
CA GLY A 68 10.53 5.62 8.64
C GLY A 68 11.44 4.53 9.19
N THR A 69 10.85 3.42 9.65
CA THR A 69 11.61 2.26 10.17
C THR A 69 12.39 1.55 9.07
N ALA A 70 11.85 1.39 7.87
CA ALA A 70 12.57 0.82 6.73
C ALA A 70 13.77 1.68 6.32
N CYS A 71 13.59 3.00 6.24
CA CYS A 71 14.66 3.95 5.94
C CYS A 71 15.73 3.97 7.03
N ASP A 72 15.35 3.95 8.31
CA ASP A 72 16.30 3.87 9.42
C ASP A 72 17.07 2.54 9.39
N ALA A 73 16.39 1.41 9.19
CA ALA A 73 17.04 0.11 9.05
C ALA A 73 18.03 0.08 7.87
N PHE A 74 17.65 0.63 6.73
CA PHE A 74 18.53 0.74 5.57
C PHE A 74 19.72 1.66 5.85
N TRP A 75 19.48 2.82 6.47
CA TRP A 75 20.52 3.76 6.84
C TRP A 75 21.52 3.15 7.82
N ARG A 76 21.04 2.41 8.83
CA ARG A 76 21.90 1.68 9.77
C ARG A 76 22.69 0.58 9.09
N HIS A 77 22.08 -0.14 8.16
CA HIS A 77 22.76 -1.17 7.40
C HIS A 77 23.94 -0.60 6.60
N VAL A 78 23.75 0.55 5.94
CA VAL A 78 24.80 1.24 5.16
C VAL A 78 25.89 1.85 6.05
N ASN A 79 25.53 2.37 7.24
CA ASN A 79 26.47 3.05 8.16
C ASN A 79 27.02 2.15 9.27
N LYS A 80 26.90 0.83 9.11
CA LYS A 80 27.34 -0.15 10.11
C LYS A 80 28.80 0.10 10.50
N GLY A 81 29.06 0.21 11.80
CA GLY A 81 30.38 0.48 12.38
C GLY A 81 30.78 1.96 12.45
N ARG A 82 29.96 2.87 11.91
CA ARG A 82 30.13 4.33 12.04
C ARG A 82 29.14 4.96 13.03
N LEU A 83 28.13 4.20 13.45
CA LEU A 83 27.11 4.67 14.37
C LEU A 83 27.57 4.59 15.81
N TYR A 84 27.12 5.53 16.64
CA TYR A 84 27.37 5.50 18.09
C TYR A 84 26.97 4.17 18.74
N ILE A 85 25.91 3.52 18.26
CA ILE A 85 25.45 2.23 18.76
C ILE A 85 26.39 1.06 18.42
N ASP A 86 27.20 1.20 17.37
CA ASP A 86 28.14 0.18 16.93
C ASP A 86 29.55 0.38 17.53
N LEU A 87 29.80 1.52 18.17
CA LEU A 87 31.08 1.80 18.81
C LEU A 87 31.20 0.99 20.11
N PRO A 88 32.38 0.43 20.41
CA PRO A 88 32.59 -0.30 21.65
C PRO A 88 32.35 0.62 22.85
N TYR A 89 31.55 0.15 23.81
CA TYR A 89 31.28 0.88 25.04
C TYR A 89 32.60 1.17 25.77
N LYS A 90 32.93 2.46 25.90
CA LYS A 90 33.98 2.90 26.81
C LYS A 90 33.32 3.21 28.14
N SER A 91 33.65 2.43 29.18
CA SER A 91 33.32 2.82 30.54
C SER A 91 33.90 4.21 30.79
N PRO A 92 33.15 5.15 31.39
CA PRO A 92 33.77 6.37 31.88
C PRO A 92 34.93 5.99 32.82
N GLU A 93 36.03 6.71 32.73
CA GLU A 93 37.14 6.58 33.68
C GLU A 93 36.58 6.89 35.07
N SER A 94 36.79 5.98 36.02
CA SER A 94 36.44 6.25 37.42
C SER A 94 37.42 7.30 37.93
N ASP A 95 36.89 8.46 38.31
CA ASP A 95 37.64 9.49 39.03
C ASP A 95 38.01 8.94 40.43
N ASP A 96 39.11 8.19 40.52
CA ASP A 96 39.80 7.87 41.78
C ASP A 96 40.77 9.00 42.18
#